data_AF-A0A9D6Z6X2-F1
#
_entry.id   AF-A0A9D6Z6X2-F1
#
_cell.length_a   1.000
_cell.length_b   1.000
_cell.length_c   1.000
_cell.angle_alpha   90.00
_cell.angle_beta   90.00
_cell.angle_gamma   90.00
#
_symmetry.space_group_name_H-M   'P 1'
#
loop_
_entity.id
_entity.type
_entity.pdbx_description
1 polymer ?
#
loop_
_entity_poly.entity_id
_entity_poly.type
_entity_poly.pdbx_seq_one_letter_code
_entity_poly.pdbx_strand_id
1 'polypeptide(L)' 'TDVNVKPTYLARLPIPTKNIKTQKDISSVVDQILTAKKKDPNADTSALERQIDEMVYELYGLTPEEIEIVEGKK' A
#
# COMPACT_ATOMS: atom_id res chain seq x y z
N THR A 1 -8.26 -19.40 -0.92
CA THR A 1 -9.48 -18.94 -1.60
C THR A 1 -9.07 -18.15 -2.80
N ASP A 2 -9.38 -18.61 -4.02
CA ASP A 2 -9.12 -17.83 -5.23
C ASP A 2 -10.01 -16.59 -5.21
N VAL A 3 -9.41 -15.43 -4.91
CA VAL A 3 -10.11 -14.15 -4.95
C VAL A 3 -10.26 -13.75 -6.42
N ASN A 4 -11.44 -13.97 -6.98
CA ASN A 4 -11.74 -13.57 -8.35
C ASN A 4 -12.24 -12.12 -8.38
N VAL A 5 -11.36 -11.18 -8.73
CA VAL A 5 -11.69 -9.76 -8.84
C VAL A 5 -12.00 -9.40 -10.29
N LYS A 6 -13.27 -9.10 -10.61
CA LYS A 6 -13.63 -8.60 -11.95
C LYS A 6 -13.07 -7.17 -12.14
N PRO A 7 -12.48 -6.83 -13.30
CA PRO A 7 -11.94 -5.49 -13.57
C PRO A 7 -12.95 -4.35 -13.36
N THR A 8 -14.24 -4.63 -13.60
CA THR A 8 -15.34 -3.67 -13.40
C THR A 8 -15.51 -3.23 -11.95
N TYR A 9 -15.08 -4.02 -10.97
CA TYR A 9 -15.10 -3.63 -9.56
C TYR A 9 -13.88 -2.79 -9.19
N LEU A 10 -12.70 -3.08 -9.75
CA LEU A 10 -11.49 -2.29 -9.53
C LEU A 10 -11.64 -0.86 -10.04
N ALA A 11 -12.29 -0.68 -11.19
CA ALA A 11 -12.54 0.64 -11.77
C ALA A 11 -13.44 1.55 -10.90
N ARG A 12 -14.12 0.99 -9.89
CA ARG A 12 -14.98 1.74 -8.96
C ARG A 12 -14.25 2.17 -7.69
N LEU A 13 -13.02 1.70 -7.47
CA LEU A 13 -12.25 2.10 -6.31
C LEU A 13 -11.86 3.58 -6.42
N PRO A 14 -12.12 4.40 -5.39
CA PRO A 14 -11.73 5.80 -5.39
C PRO A 14 -10.22 5.89 -5.24
N ILE A 15 -9.49 6.11 -6.35
CA ILE A 15 -8.05 6.31 -6.33
C ILE A 15 -7.76 7.81 -6.23
N PRO A 16 -7.16 8.30 -5.13
CA PRO A 16 -6.89 9.71 -4.95
C PRO A 16 -5.81 10.18 -5.93
N THR A 17 -6.10 11.26 -6.66
CA THR A 17 -5.14 11.91 -7.55
C THR A 17 -4.27 12.89 -6.75
N LYS A 18 -3.14 12.41 -6.21
CA LYS A 18 -2.17 13.26 -5.49
C LYS A 18 -0.99 13.69 -6.34
N ASN A 19 -0.20 14.62 -5.79
CA ASN A 19 0.91 15.26 -6.48
C ASN A 19 2.01 14.26 -6.89
N ILE A 20 2.79 14.64 -7.91
CA ILE A 20 3.88 13.84 -8.47
C ILE A 20 4.91 13.44 -7.41
N LYS A 21 5.09 14.25 -6.36
CA LYS A 21 6.03 13.97 -5.28
C LYS A 21 5.61 12.72 -4.49
N THR A 22 4.37 12.67 -4.01
CA THR A 22 3.85 11.53 -3.23
C THR A 22 3.93 10.23 -4.04
N GLN A 23 3.61 10.29 -5.35
CA GLN A 23 3.72 9.14 -6.24
C GLN A 23 5.17 8.65 -6.37
N LYS A 24 6.14 9.57 -6.46
CA LYS A 24 7.57 9.23 -6.52
C LYS A 24 8.06 8.64 -5.21
N ASP A 25 7.63 9.19 -4.08
CA ASP A 25 8.03 8.71 -2.75
C ASP A 25 7.55 7.26 -2.54
N ILE A 26 6.27 6.98 -2.82
CA ILE A 26 5.71 5.62 -2.75
C ILE A 26 6.43 4.69 -3.74
N SER A 27 6.62 5.12 -5.00
CA SER A 27 7.31 4.30 -6.02
C SER A 27 8.73 3.94 -5.59
N SER A 28 9.45 4.87 -4.95
CA SER A 28 10.82 4.62 -4.48
C SER A 28 10.87 3.54 -3.40
N VAL A 29 9.91 3.49 -2.48
CA VAL A 29 9.84 2.44 -1.46
C VAL A 29 9.49 1.10 -2.09
N VAL A 30 8.56 1.08 -3.06
CA VAL A 30 8.23 -0.13 -3.84
C VAL A 30 9.45 -0.67 -4.59
N ASP A 31 10.25 0.19 -5.22
CA ASP A 31 11.47 -0.23 -5.91
C ASP A 31 12.50 -0.87 -4.96
N GLN A 32 12.59 -0.40 -3.72
CA GLN A 32 13.44 -1.01 -2.69
C GLN A 32 12.95 -2.41 -2.30
N ILE A 33 11.64 -2.57 -2.09
CA ILE A 33 11.02 -3.87 -1.80
C ILE A 33 11.28 -4.86 -2.94
N LEU A 34 11.01 -4.43 -4.19
CA LEU A 34 11.23 -5.26 -5.37
C LEU A 34 12.70 -5.65 -5.53
N THR A 35 13.62 -4.71 -5.27
CA THR A 35 15.07 -4.99 -5.31
C THR A 35 15.47 -6.01 -4.24
N ALA A 36 14.97 -5.86 -3.01
CA ALA A 36 15.24 -6.80 -1.92
C ALA A 36 14.70 -8.20 -2.24
N LYS A 37 13.42 -8.32 -2.64
CA LYS A 37 12.78 -9.61 -2.95
C LYS A 37 13.34 -10.27 -4.21
N LYS A 38 13.85 -9.49 -5.17
CA LYS A 38 14.56 -10.02 -6.34
C LYS A 38 15.90 -10.66 -5.94
N LYS A 39 16.58 -10.11 -4.94
CA LYS A 39 17.85 -10.65 -4.42
C LYS A 39 17.62 -11.87 -3.53
N ASP A 40 16.62 -11.81 -2.67
CA ASP A 40 16.20 -12.91 -1.81
C ASP A 40 14.67 -12.92 -1.71
N PRO A 41 13.97 -13.93 -2.27
CA PRO A 41 12.52 -14.04 -2.19
C PRO A 41 11.96 -14.03 -0.76
N ASN A 42 12.78 -14.38 0.25
CA ASN A 42 12.40 -14.37 1.66
C ASN A 42 12.90 -13.14 2.42
N ALA A 43 13.43 -12.12 1.72
CA ALA A 43 13.87 -10.89 2.34
C ALA A 43 12.73 -10.25 3.15
N ASP A 44 13.01 -9.93 4.41
CA ASP A 44 12.07 -9.20 5.25
C ASP A 44 11.98 -7.73 4.79
N THR A 45 10.81 -7.37 4.28
CA THR A 45 10.48 -6.02 3.83
C THR A 45 9.37 -5.39 4.67
N SER A 46 9.02 -5.99 5.80
CA SER A 46 7.90 -5.55 6.66
C SER A 46 7.99 -4.07 7.06
N ALA A 47 9.19 -3.55 7.30
CA ALA A 47 9.40 -2.14 7.62
C ALA A 47 9.07 -1.21 6.43
N LEU A 48 9.44 -1.60 5.21
CA LEU A 48 9.15 -0.84 3.99
C LEU A 48 7.67 -0.93 3.62
N GLU A 49 7.07 -2.11 3.81
CA GLU A 49 5.63 -2.33 3.60
C GLU A 49 4.82 -1.46 4.58
N ARG A 50 5.18 -1.42 5.87
CA ARG A 50 4.53 -0.55 6.85
C ARG A 50 4.69 0.94 6.52
N GLN A 51 5.83 1.35 5.98
CA GLN A 51 6.01 2.73 5.51
C GLN A 51 5.03 3.07 4.38
N ILE A 52 4.76 2.11 3.46
CA ILE A 52 3.74 2.29 2.42
C ILE A 52 2.36 2.40 3.04
N ASP A 53 2.02 1.56 4.01
CA ASP A 53 0.73 1.62 4.70
C ASP A 53 0.49 2.99 5.33
N GLU A 54 1.48 3.52 6.07
CA GLU A 54 1.42 4.85 6.68
C GLU A 54 1.21 5.95 5.63
N MET A 55 1.97 5.93 4.53
CA MET A 55 1.80 6.89 3.42
C MET A 55 0.41 6.79 2.77
N VAL A 56 -0.16 5.59 2.68
CA VAL A 56 -1.51 5.36 2.13
C VAL A 56 -2.58 5.84 3.11
N TYR A 57 -2.43 5.63 4.42
CA TYR A 57 -3.37 6.16 5.39
C TYR A 57 -3.43 7.69 5.36
N GLU A 58 -2.27 8.36 5.28
CA GLU A 58 -2.19 9.80 5.09
C GLU A 58 -2.79 10.26 3.74
N LEU A 59 -2.68 9.44 2.70
CA LEU A 59 -3.25 9.71 1.39
C LEU A 59 -4.77 9.83 1.45
N TYR A 60 -5.41 8.91 2.18
CA TYR A 60 -6.85 8.83 2.37
C TYR A 60 -7.35 9.65 3.58
N GLY A 61 -6.46 10.16 4.42
CA GLY A 61 -6.81 10.94 5.61
C GLY A 61 -7.51 10.10 6.68
N LEU A 62 -7.11 8.84 6.83
CA LEU A 62 -7.74 7.92 7.78
C LEU A 62 -7.47 8.33 9.23
N THR A 63 -8.47 8.16 10.09
CA THR A 63 -8.28 8.32 11.54
C THR A 63 -7.68 7.05 12.17
N PRO A 64 -7.12 7.14 13.39
CA PRO A 64 -6.62 5.95 14.10
C PRO A 64 -7.65 4.83 14.21
N GLU A 65 -8.93 5.16 14.44
CA GLU A 65 -10.03 4.19 14.56
C GLU A 65 -10.33 3.50 13.21
N GLU A 66 -10.17 4.21 12.09
CA GLU A 66 -10.32 3.65 10.75
C GLU A 66 -9.14 2.75 10.37
N ILE A 67 -7.92 3.15 10.78
CA ILE A 67 -6.72 2.33 10.61
C ILE A 67 -6.86 1.02 11.39
N GLU A 68 -7.38 1.04 12.62
CA GLU A 68 -7.65 -0.18 13.40
C GLU A 68 -8.61 -1.15 12.69
N ILE A 69 -9.62 -0.61 11.98
CA ILE A 69 -10.55 -1.42 11.19
C ILE A 69 -9.82 -2.06 9.99
N VAL A 70 -9.01 -1.30 9.27
CA VAL A 70 -8.22 -1.80 8.13
C VAL A 70 -7.25 -2.90 8.57
N GLU A 71 -6.62 -2.71 9.72
CA GLU A 71 -5.66 -3.65 10.32
C GLU A 71 -6.31 -4.87 10.98
N GLY A 72 -7.66 -4.93 11.03
CA GLY A 72 -8.39 -6.03 11.67
C GLY A 72 -8.15 -6.14 13.18
N LYS A 73 -7.84 -5.02 13.84
CA LYS A 73 -7.56 -4.94 15.29
C LYS A 73 -8.81 -4.66 16.13
N LYS A 74 -9.99 -4.68 15.49
CA LYS A 74 -11.30 -4.35 16.08
C LYS A 74 -12.23 -5.55 16.15
#